data_AF-A0A4D9DTQ0-F1
#
_entry.id   AF-A0A4D9DTQ0-F1
#
_cell.length_a   1.000
_cell.length_b   1.000
_cell.length_c   1.000
_cell.angle_alpha   90.00
_cell.angle_beta   90.00
_cell.angle_gamma   90.00
#
_symmetry.space_group_name_H-M   'P 1'
#
loop_
_entity.id
_entity.type
_entity.pdbx_description
1 polymer ?
#
loop_
_entity_poly.entity_id
_entity_poly.type
_entity_poly.pdbx_seq_one_letter_code
_entity_poly.pdbx_strand_id
1 'polypeptide(L)'
;MALAELKRRPGGMWGTRGQRLLQSQSWDKPETCNPHYPWTVESTEEYMERFIPPTRNPATPKHDQYPTLSGWRAPSDTPPALPYFVRCPHMHNIPVYKDITSGKRRRMLIRKIEGDIWALEEEVLHSAC
;
A
#
# COMPACT_ATOMS: atom_id res chain seq x y z
N MET A 1 46.33 -48.13 -30.91
CA MET A 1 47.55 -47.31 -31.13
C MET A 1 47.20 -45.90 -30.69
N ALA A 2 47.37 -45.60 -29.39
CA ALA A 2 48.54 -44.95 -28.79
C ALA A 2 48.22 -43.45 -28.58
N LEU A 3 47.80 -43.05 -27.37
CA LEU A 3 48.63 -42.52 -26.28
C LEU A 3 49.53 -41.35 -26.70
N ALA A 4 49.27 -40.16 -26.14
CA ALA A 4 50.26 -39.45 -25.34
C ALA A 4 49.65 -38.21 -24.67
N GLU A 5 49.75 -38.23 -23.35
CA GLU A 5 49.74 -37.08 -22.43
C GLU A 5 50.95 -36.15 -22.64
N LEU A 6 51.02 -35.13 -21.77
CA LEU A 6 52.05 -34.07 -21.58
C LEU A 6 51.79 -32.78 -22.39
N LYS A 7 51.92 -31.57 -21.84
CA LYS A 7 52.70 -31.10 -20.69
C LYS A 7 52.21 -29.73 -20.22
N ARG A 8 52.36 -29.47 -18.92
CA ARG A 8 52.05 -28.20 -18.25
C ARG A 8 53.03 -27.06 -18.61
N ARG A 9 52.45 -25.83 -18.71
CA ARG A 9 52.96 -24.48 -18.32
C ARG A 9 53.99 -23.81 -19.27
N PRO A 10 53.90 -22.48 -19.52
CA PRO A 10 54.06 -21.45 -18.49
C PRO A 10 53.00 -20.33 -18.50
N GLY A 11 52.77 -19.74 -17.31
CA GLY A 11 51.93 -18.55 -17.14
C GLY A 11 52.55 -17.34 -17.83
N GLY A 12 51.82 -16.79 -18.79
CA GLY A 12 52.14 -15.54 -19.48
C GLY A 12 51.42 -14.36 -18.83
N MET A 13 52.24 -13.39 -18.42
CA MET A 13 51.98 -11.99 -18.11
C MET A 13 50.57 -11.45 -18.37
N TRP A 14 49.90 -11.01 -17.30
CA TRP A 14 48.85 -10.01 -17.40
C TRP A 14 49.23 -8.84 -16.50
N GLY A 15 49.48 -7.71 -17.15
CA GLY A 15 49.06 -6.38 -16.72
C GLY A 15 49.51 -5.92 -15.34
N THR A 16 50.32 -4.88 -15.34
CA THR A 16 50.44 -3.87 -14.28
C THR A 16 49.14 -3.69 -13.47
N ARG A 17 49.09 -4.28 -12.28
CA ARG A 17 48.12 -3.88 -11.25
C ARG A 17 48.57 -2.54 -10.68
N GLY A 18 48.18 -1.47 -11.35
CA GLY A 18 48.15 -0.15 -10.74
C GLY A 18 47.29 -0.25 -9.48
N GLN A 19 47.92 -0.08 -8.33
CA GLN A 19 47.22 0.05 -7.07
C GLN A 19 46.33 1.29 -7.18
N ARG A 20 45.04 1.09 -7.40
CA ARG A 20 44.05 2.15 -7.20
C ARG A 20 43.94 2.35 -5.69
N LEU A 21 44.78 3.26 -5.17
CA LEU A 21 44.56 3.90 -3.88
C LEU A 21 43.16 4.50 -3.91
N LEU A 22 42.20 3.84 -3.27
CA LEU A 22 40.98 4.49 -2.84
C LEU A 22 41.40 5.48 -1.76
N GLN A 23 41.66 6.71 -2.17
CA GLN A 23 41.71 7.83 -1.25
C GLN A 23 40.30 7.95 -0.67
N SER A 24 40.15 7.51 0.58
CA SER A 24 39.00 7.88 1.40
C SER A 24 39.01 9.40 1.49
N GLN A 25 38.11 10.07 0.80
CA GLN A 25 37.89 11.49 1.02
C GLN A 25 37.34 11.62 2.45
N SER A 26 38.17 12.18 3.32
CA SER A 26 37.74 12.69 4.62
C SER A 26 36.66 13.73 4.36
N TRP A 27 35.56 13.61 5.10
CA TRP A 27 34.53 14.64 5.13
C TRP A 27 35.07 15.80 5.96
N ASP A 28 35.86 16.67 5.34
CA ASP A 28 36.15 17.97 5.91
C ASP A 28 34.82 18.73 5.95
N LYS A 29 34.34 18.97 7.17
CA LYS A 29 33.10 19.69 7.46
C LYS A 29 33.33 21.15 7.07
N PRO A 30 32.63 21.71 6.06
CA PRO A 30 32.77 23.13 5.79
C PRO A 30 32.14 23.92 6.95
N GLU A 31 32.96 24.74 7.60
CA GLU A 31 32.48 25.72 8.57
C GLU A 31 31.65 26.78 7.82
N THR A 32 30.39 26.90 8.21
CA THR A 32 29.38 27.86 7.76
C THR A 32 28.83 27.67 6.34
N CYS A 33 28.14 26.56 6.10
CA CYS A 33 27.05 26.53 5.12
C CYS A 33 25.73 26.77 5.87
N ASN A 34 25.20 27.99 5.85
CA ASN A 34 23.75 28.12 5.85
C ASN A 34 23.32 28.14 4.38
N PRO A 35 22.94 27.00 3.79
CA PRO A 35 22.43 26.96 2.43
C PRO A 35 20.99 27.48 2.45
N HIS A 36 20.83 28.80 2.56
CA HIS A 36 19.54 29.43 2.35
C HIS A 36 19.20 29.35 0.86
N TYR A 37 18.67 28.20 0.44
CA TYR A 37 18.11 28.02 -0.90
C TYR A 37 16.89 28.96 -1.04
N PRO A 38 16.76 29.73 -2.13
CA PRO A 38 15.73 30.77 -2.28
C PRO A 38 14.29 30.22 -2.36
N TRP A 39 14.11 28.89 -2.39
CA TRP A 39 12.81 28.22 -2.38
C TRP A 39 12.49 27.52 -1.05
N THR A 40 13.44 27.47 -0.11
CA THR A 40 13.23 26.88 1.21
C THR A 40 12.60 27.93 2.11
N VAL A 41 11.27 27.91 2.19
CA VAL A 41 10.50 28.71 3.15
C VAL A 41 10.50 27.97 4.48
N GLU A 42 11.01 28.59 5.54
CA GLU A 42 10.89 28.06 6.89
C GLU A 42 9.40 27.98 7.27
N SER A 43 8.94 26.79 7.68
CA SER A 43 7.54 26.58 8.02
C SER A 43 7.19 27.32 9.32
N THR A 44 6.29 28.28 9.26
CA THR A 44 5.64 28.90 10.44
C THR A 44 4.87 27.83 11.24
N GLU A 45 4.69 28.04 12.54
CA GLU A 45 4.05 27.09 13.47
C GLU A 45 2.67 26.57 12.99
N GLU A 46 1.90 27.42 12.30
CA GLU A 46 0.60 27.09 11.70
C GLU A 46 0.65 26.03 10.58
N TYR A 47 1.82 25.83 9.96
CA TYR A 47 2.01 24.82 8.92
C TYR A 47 2.45 23.49 9.51
N MET A 48 3.06 23.49 10.70
CA MET A 48 3.49 22.27 11.39
C MET A 48 2.30 21.38 11.78
N GLU A 49 1.19 21.99 12.22
CA GLU A 49 -0.01 21.25 12.64
C GLU A 49 -0.64 20.42 11.51
N ARG A 50 -0.55 20.88 10.25
CA ARG A 50 -1.08 20.17 9.07
C ARG A 50 -0.28 18.93 8.69
N PHE A 51 0.98 18.84 9.11
CA PHE A 51 1.80 17.65 8.88
C PHE A 51 1.45 16.50 9.82
N ILE A 52 0.79 16.78 10.94
CA ILE A 52 0.38 15.74 11.88
C ILE A 52 -0.89 15.08 11.31
N PRO A 53 -0.86 13.77 11.01
CA PRO A 53 -2.05 13.10 10.50
C PRO A 53 -3.13 13.05 11.59
N PRO A 54 -4.41 13.24 11.24
CA PRO A 54 -5.49 13.09 12.20
C PRO A 54 -5.57 11.64 12.70
N THR A 55 -5.69 11.46 14.02
CA THR A 55 -5.77 10.13 14.64
C THR A 55 -7.09 9.41 14.32
N ARG A 56 -8.17 10.19 14.11
CA ARG A 56 -9.51 9.67 13.84
C ARG A 56 -9.87 9.90 12.38
N ASN A 57 -10.51 8.90 11.76
CA ASN A 57 -11.03 9.07 10.41
C ASN A 57 -12.04 10.23 10.35
N PRO A 58 -11.97 11.05 9.30
CA PRO A 58 -12.95 12.10 9.10
C PRO A 58 -14.33 11.49 8.85
N ALA A 59 -15.37 12.19 9.29
CA ALA A 59 -16.74 11.85 8.89
C ALA A 59 -16.91 12.06 7.38
N THR A 60 -17.76 11.26 6.76
CA THR A 60 -18.06 11.41 5.33
C THR A 60 -18.73 12.75 5.04
N PRO A 61 -18.25 13.50 4.04
CA PRO A 61 -18.92 14.73 3.63
C PRO A 61 -20.34 14.44 3.14
N LYS A 62 -21.26 15.35 3.46
CA LYS A 62 -22.63 15.30 2.92
C LYS A 62 -22.62 15.88 1.51
N HIS A 63 -23.19 15.15 0.56
CA HIS A 63 -23.32 15.58 -0.82
C HIS A 63 -24.81 15.72 -1.17
N ASP A 64 -25.14 16.67 -2.04
CA ASP A 64 -26.53 16.90 -2.48
C ASP A 64 -27.02 15.78 -3.41
N GLN A 65 -26.11 15.23 -4.22
CA GLN A 65 -26.41 14.19 -5.20
C GLN A 65 -25.65 12.89 -4.89
N TYR A 66 -26.40 11.78 -4.87
CA TYR A 66 -25.87 10.43 -4.73
C TYR A 66 -26.29 9.55 -5.93
N PRO A 67 -25.45 8.59 -6.37
CA PRO A 67 -24.10 8.32 -5.90
C PRO A 67 -23.12 9.44 -6.27
N THR A 68 -22.01 9.54 -5.55
CA THR A 68 -20.91 10.45 -5.91
C THR A 68 -20.28 9.99 -7.24
N LEU A 69 -19.45 10.82 -7.87
CA LEU A 69 -18.74 10.45 -9.11
C LEU A 69 -17.89 9.17 -8.97
N SER A 70 -17.45 8.86 -7.75
CA SER A 70 -16.72 7.62 -7.41
C SER A 70 -17.62 6.38 -7.24
N GLY A 71 -18.94 6.52 -7.36
CA GLY A 71 -19.91 5.46 -7.12
C GLY A 71 -20.23 5.21 -5.65
N TRP A 72 -19.73 6.03 -4.73
CA TRP A 72 -20.02 5.89 -3.31
C TRP A 72 -21.42 6.41 -2.96
N ARG A 73 -22.09 5.75 -2.02
CA ARG A 73 -23.41 6.12 -1.52
C ARG A 73 -23.44 5.93 0.00
N ALA A 74 -23.97 6.92 0.72
CA ALA A 74 -24.19 6.82 2.15
C ALA A 74 -25.27 5.76 2.48
N PRO A 75 -25.20 5.10 3.64
CA PRO A 75 -26.30 4.27 4.13
C PRO A 75 -27.59 5.09 4.28
N SER A 76 -28.75 4.44 4.13
CA SER A 76 -30.04 5.07 4.45
C SER A 76 -30.12 5.39 5.95
N ASP A 77 -30.70 6.53 6.31
CA ASP A 77 -30.89 6.95 7.70
C ASP A 77 -31.81 5.98 8.47
N THR A 78 -32.81 5.43 7.77
CA THR A 78 -33.72 4.44 8.34
C THR A 78 -33.19 3.03 8.05
N PRO A 79 -32.93 2.20 9.07
CA PRO A 79 -32.55 0.83 8.86
C PRO A 79 -33.71 0.06 8.21
N PRO A 80 -33.44 -0.80 7.23
CA PRO A 80 -34.49 -1.61 6.62
C PRO A 80 -35.05 -2.60 7.64
N ALA A 81 -36.34 -2.93 7.54
CA ALA A 81 -37.00 -3.93 8.37
C ALA A 81 -36.67 -5.36 7.91
N LEU A 82 -35.38 -5.66 7.78
CA LEU A 82 -34.85 -6.97 7.43
C LEU A 82 -34.41 -7.72 8.70
N PRO A 83 -34.42 -9.07 8.70
CA PRO A 83 -34.00 -9.88 9.84
C PRO A 83 -32.48 -9.84 10.08
N TYR A 84 -31.73 -9.20 9.17
CA TYR A 84 -30.29 -9.00 9.26
C TYR A 84 -29.90 -7.58 8.87
N PHE A 85 -28.72 -7.16 9.31
CA PHE A 85 -28.15 -5.85 9.05
C PHE A 85 -26.65 -5.96 8.78
N VAL A 86 -26.17 -5.31 7.72
CA VAL A 86 -24.74 -5.30 7.36
C VAL A 86 -24.12 -3.96 7.73
N ARG A 87 -23.16 -3.97 8.65
CA ARG A 87 -22.52 -2.74 9.13
C ARG A 87 -21.38 -2.27 8.23
N CYS A 88 -21.42 -0.99 7.87
CA CYS A 88 -20.28 -0.32 7.25
C CYS A 88 -19.10 -0.24 8.24
N PRO A 89 -17.88 -0.66 7.85
CA PRO A 89 -16.68 -0.55 8.65
C PRO A 89 -16.15 0.89 8.65
N HIS A 90 -15.02 1.11 9.34
CA HIS A 90 -14.36 2.40 9.59
C HIS A 90 -14.14 3.32 8.36
N MET A 91 -14.09 2.77 7.15
CA MET A 91 -13.92 3.53 5.90
C MET A 91 -15.24 3.78 5.14
N HIS A 92 -16.41 3.52 5.76
CA HIS A 92 -17.74 3.75 5.19
C HIS A 92 -18.03 3.03 3.85
N ASN A 93 -17.38 1.89 3.63
CA ASN A 93 -17.57 1.07 2.43
C ASN A 93 -18.47 -0.14 2.71
N ILE A 94 -18.99 -0.78 1.67
CA ILE A 94 -19.72 -2.04 1.81
C ILE A 94 -18.69 -3.16 2.11
N PRO A 95 -18.86 -3.98 3.16
CA PRO A 95 -17.86 -4.98 3.58
C PRO A 95 -17.89 -6.26 2.74
N VAL A 96 -17.83 -6.12 1.41
CA VAL A 96 -17.83 -7.21 0.43
C VAL A 96 -16.46 -7.28 -0.22
N TYR A 97 -15.77 -8.39 -0.01
CA TYR A 97 -14.38 -8.58 -0.46
C TYR A 97 -14.24 -9.85 -1.28
N LYS A 98 -13.18 -9.91 -2.09
CA LYS A 98 -12.76 -11.12 -2.80
C LYS A 98 -11.74 -11.85 -1.94
N ASP A 99 -12.03 -13.09 -1.59
CA ASP A 99 -11.07 -14.00 -0.99
C ASP A 99 -10.51 -14.94 -2.07
N ILE A 100 -9.18 -14.93 -2.23
CA ILE A 100 -8.47 -15.75 -3.21
C ILE A 100 -7.53 -16.68 -2.45
N THR A 101 -7.98 -17.91 -2.20
CA THR A 101 -7.15 -18.92 -1.54
C THR A 101 -6.30 -19.66 -2.58
N SER A 102 -4.97 -19.68 -2.37
CA SER A 102 -3.98 -20.45 -3.16
C SER A 102 -4.13 -20.34 -4.68
N GLY A 103 -4.56 -19.18 -5.18
CA GLY A 103 -4.73 -18.84 -6.61
C GLY A 103 -5.88 -19.55 -7.35
N LYS A 104 -6.34 -20.71 -6.86
CA LYS A 104 -7.33 -21.55 -7.55
C LYS A 104 -8.77 -21.27 -7.13
N ARG A 105 -9.02 -20.95 -5.86
CA ARG A 105 -10.38 -20.72 -5.35
C ARG A 105 -10.62 -19.23 -5.18
N ARG A 106 -11.68 -18.72 -5.79
CA ARG A 106 -12.16 -17.34 -5.64
C ARG A 106 -13.53 -17.38 -5.00
N ARG A 107 -13.68 -16.73 -3.84
CA ARG A 107 -14.95 -16.61 -3.12
C ARG A 107 -15.20 -15.16 -2.76
N MET A 108 -16.46 -14.81 -2.53
CA MET A 108 -16.82 -13.51 -1.97
C MET A 108 -16.96 -13.65 -0.46
N LEU A 109 -16.39 -12.71 0.28
CA LEU A 109 -16.47 -12.62 1.73
C LEU A 109 -17.30 -11.40 2.10
N ILE A 110 -18.47 -11.63 2.68
CA ILE A 110 -19.29 -10.59 3.31
C ILE A 110 -18.98 -10.59 4.80
N ARG A 111 -18.58 -9.43 5.35
CA ARG A 111 -18.21 -9.29 6.77
C ARG A 111 -19.21 -8.40 7.51
N LYS A 112 -19.13 -8.40 8.84
CA LYS A 112 -19.88 -7.47 9.72
C LYS A 112 -21.41 -7.59 9.56
N ILE A 113 -21.89 -8.83 9.42
CA ILE A 113 -23.33 -9.16 9.42
C ILE A 113 -23.79 -9.26 10.88
N GLU A 114 -24.90 -8.61 11.19
CA GLU A 114 -25.65 -8.71 12.44
C GLU A 114 -27.05 -9.28 12.14
N GLY A 115 -27.64 -10.06 13.05
CA GLY A 115 -28.95 -10.70 12.86
C GLY A 115 -28.89 -12.08 12.21
N ASP A 116 -29.93 -12.46 11.47
CA ASP A 116 -30.09 -13.80 10.88
C ASP A 116 -29.25 -13.99 9.60
N ILE A 117 -28.21 -14.82 9.69
CA ILE A 117 -27.27 -15.07 8.60
C ILE A 117 -27.91 -15.94 7.51
N TRP A 118 -28.83 -16.83 7.86
CA TRP A 118 -29.46 -17.75 6.91
C TRP A 118 -30.42 -17.03 5.97
N ALA A 119 -31.15 -16.04 6.49
CA ALA A 119 -32.00 -15.18 5.68
C ALA A 119 -31.19 -14.40 4.61
N LEU A 120 -30.00 -13.89 4.98
CA LEU A 120 -29.09 -13.26 4.02
C LEU A 120 -28.55 -14.27 2.99
N GLU A 121 -28.21 -15.48 3.42
CA GLU A 121 -27.72 -16.52 2.51
C GLU A 121 -28.77 -16.89 1.45
N GLU A 122 -30.02 -17.09 1.87
CA GLU A 122 -31.13 -17.41 0.97
C GLU A 122 -31.35 -16.28 -0.06
N GLU A 123 -31.34 -15.02 0.38
CA GLU A 123 -31.49 -13.86 -0.51
C GLU A 123 -30.34 -13.77 -1.53
N VAL A 124 -29.10 -13.98 -1.08
CA VAL A 124 -27.93 -13.99 -1.97
C VAL A 124 -28.02 -15.13 -2.97
N LEU A 125 -28.41 -16.33 -2.54
CA LEU A 125 -28.60 -17.48 -3.41
C LEU A 125 -29.70 -17.24 -4.46
N HIS A 126 -30.82 -16.63 -4.05
CA HIS A 126 -31.91 -16.31 -4.96
C HIS A 126 -31.51 -15.25 -5.99
N SER A 127 -30.73 -14.24 -5.59
CA SER A 127 -30.27 -13.16 -6.47
C SER A 127 -29.25 -13.58 -7.54
N ALA A 128 -28.58 -14.72 -7.35
CA ALA A 128 -27.53 -15.21 -8.22
C ALA A 128 -28.02 -16.21 -9.29
N CYS A 129 -29.32 -16.51 -9.32
CA CYS A 129 -29.96 -17.43 -10.25
C CYS A 129 -30.61 -16.69 -11.42
#